data_AF-A0A6J8B823-F1
#
_entry.id   AF-A0A6J8B823-F1
#
_cell.length_a   1.000
_cell.length_b   1.000
_cell.length_c   1.000
_cell.angle_alpha   90.00
_cell.angle_beta   90.00
_cell.angle_gamma   90.00
#
_symmetry.space_group_name_H-M   'P 1'
#
loop_
_entity.id
_entity.type
_entity.pdbx_description
1 polymer ?
#
loop_
_entity_poly.entity_id
_entity_poly.type
_entity_poly.pdbx_seq_one_letter_code
_entity_poly.pdbx_strand_id
1 'polypeptide(L)'
;MGLNVPGEDVVTDLIECEGPDCKIKFYLIRCVGLNVSIDDSPSDWVCYECLGHDKPIVVLEKENKSSKQIKTKSSNTVKEYAFTLEKAKESAKTVVLDTLKTIRSESFCKLNDKLSDILTVTVEKLENSNAAIENCEMLIQHIWPSVIEGDSKQLISTRLEKKAASFHQIRGSADIKLTFISFMDNLEIENYSTRICRLVLQFLLQQLFQELMKKRHPIPSTSGEKTSVLTISASEEQALRFTAGYICRKLSRHNERVN
;
A
#
# COMPACT_ATOMS: atom_id res chain seq x y z
N MET A 1 36.40 -31.85 -1.93
CA MET A 1 36.32 -30.41 -2.27
C MET A 1 34.85 -30.04 -2.38
N GLY A 2 34.27 -29.53 -1.30
CA GLY A 2 32.88 -29.08 -1.25
C GLY A 2 32.87 -27.54 -1.22
N LEU A 3 32.13 -26.94 -2.16
CA LEU A 3 31.93 -25.50 -2.24
C LEU A 3 30.83 -25.10 -1.25
N ASN A 4 31.24 -24.42 -0.17
CA ASN A 4 30.36 -23.63 0.68
C ASN A 4 29.92 -22.39 -0.10
N VAL A 5 28.62 -22.28 -0.36
CA VAL A 5 27.97 -21.02 -0.73
C VAL A 5 27.45 -20.41 0.57
N PRO A 6 27.85 -19.19 0.97
CA PRO A 6 27.26 -18.53 2.12
C PRO A 6 25.83 -18.13 1.77
N GLY A 7 24.86 -18.87 2.30
CA GLY A 7 23.49 -18.41 2.37
C GLY A 7 23.44 -17.27 3.38
N GLU A 8 23.11 -16.06 2.92
CA GLU A 8 22.60 -15.04 3.83
C GLU A 8 21.30 -15.60 4.42
N ASP A 9 21.38 -16.09 5.65
CA ASP A 9 20.23 -16.37 6.47
C ASP A 9 19.43 -15.06 6.56
N VAL A 10 18.31 -15.00 5.83
CA VAL A 10 17.27 -14.02 6.11
C VAL A 10 16.67 -14.46 7.43
N VAL A 11 17.35 -14.11 8.53
CA VAL A 11 16.84 -14.27 9.87
C VAL A 11 15.61 -13.38 9.94
N THR A 12 14.44 -13.98 9.75
CA THR A 12 13.17 -13.30 9.90
C THR A 12 13.06 -12.86 11.35
N ASP A 13 12.94 -11.54 11.58
CA ASP A 13 12.68 -10.87 12.87
C ASP A 13 11.40 -11.42 13.54
N LEU A 14 11.48 -12.63 14.10
CA LEU A 14 10.39 -13.34 14.75
C LEU A 14 10.66 -13.44 16.25
N ILE A 15 9.62 -13.28 17.06
CA ILE A 15 9.62 -13.53 18.50
C ILE A 15 8.62 -14.64 18.82
N GLU A 16 9.01 -15.57 19.71
CA GLU A 16 8.15 -16.65 20.19
C GLU A 16 7.35 -16.18 21.41
N CYS A 17 6.06 -16.52 21.47
CA CYS A 17 5.19 -16.29 22.62
C CYS A 17 5.34 -17.42 23.63
N GLU A 18 5.68 -17.09 24.88
CA GLU A 18 5.81 -18.03 26.00
C GLU A 18 4.46 -18.39 26.68
N GLY A 19 3.34 -18.03 26.06
CA GLY A 19 2.01 -18.39 26.56
C GLY A 19 1.76 -19.91 26.49
N PRO A 20 1.36 -20.58 27.60
CA PRO A 20 1.30 -22.04 27.67
C PRO A 20 0.35 -22.69 26.66
N ASP A 21 -0.72 -21.99 26.27
CA ASP A 21 -1.72 -22.44 25.31
C ASP A 21 -1.84 -21.51 24.08
N CYS A 22 -0.77 -20.79 23.72
CA CYS A 22 -0.82 -19.85 22.61
C CYS A 22 -1.02 -20.56 21.26
N LYS A 23 -2.11 -20.21 20.54
CA LYS A 23 -2.40 -20.80 19.21
C LYS A 23 -1.40 -20.35 18.14
N ILE A 24 -0.82 -19.16 18.27
CA ILE A 24 0.16 -18.61 17.33
C ILE A 24 1.46 -18.41 18.11
N LYS A 25 2.49 -19.20 17.80
CA LYS A 25 3.76 -19.15 18.53
C LYS A 25 4.66 -18.02 18.08
N PHE A 26 4.76 -17.75 16.78
CA PHE A 26 5.73 -16.79 16.23
C PHE A 26 5.07 -15.54 15.70
N TYR A 27 5.62 -14.37 16.05
CA TYR A 27 5.16 -13.07 15.60
C TYR A 27 6.31 -12.26 15.02
N LEU A 28 6.05 -11.44 14.00
CA LEU A 28 7.03 -10.47 13.55
C LEU A 28 7.21 -9.39 14.62
N ILE A 29 8.45 -9.15 15.06
CA ILE A 29 8.81 -8.17 16.12
C ILE A 29 8.14 -6.82 15.86
N ARG A 30 8.16 -6.35 14.61
CA ARG A 30 7.55 -5.07 14.19
C ARG A 30 6.02 -5.05 14.30
N CYS A 31 5.36 -6.19 14.11
CA CYS A 31 3.90 -6.29 14.17
C CYS A 31 3.37 -6.22 15.60
N VAL A 32 4.18 -6.58 16.59
CA VAL A 32 3.81 -6.52 18.01
C VAL A 32 4.29 -5.24 18.70
N GLY A 33 4.79 -4.27 17.92
CA GLY A 33 5.23 -2.96 18.42
C GLY A 33 6.56 -3.01 19.17
N LEU A 34 7.28 -4.12 19.10
CA LEU A 34 8.61 -4.24 19.64
C LEU A 34 9.60 -3.59 18.67
N ASN A 35 10.55 -2.82 19.21
CA ASN A 35 11.60 -2.17 18.45
C ASN A 35 12.95 -2.47 19.11
N VAL A 36 13.19 -3.77 19.31
CA VAL A 36 14.43 -4.33 19.88
C VAL A 36 15.24 -5.03 18.79
N SER A 37 16.57 -5.03 18.96
CA SER A 37 17.45 -5.87 18.15
C SER A 37 17.18 -7.34 18.50
N ILE A 38 17.48 -8.29 17.60
CA ILE A 38 17.28 -9.73 17.85
C ILE A 38 18.04 -10.16 19.13
N ASP A 39 19.24 -9.62 19.32
CA ASP A 39 20.11 -9.92 20.46
C ASP A 39 19.57 -9.38 21.80
N ASP A 40 18.65 -8.40 21.76
CA ASP A 40 18.02 -7.78 22.93
C ASP A 40 16.53 -8.19 23.09
N SER A 41 16.07 -9.21 22.37
CA SER A 41 14.67 -9.63 22.46
C SER A 41 14.38 -10.29 23.83
N PRO A 42 13.32 -9.87 24.54
CA PRO A 42 12.97 -10.45 25.83
C PRO A 42 12.57 -11.91 25.66
N SER A 43 13.26 -12.82 26.37
CA SER A 43 13.03 -14.27 26.31
C SER A 43 11.71 -14.71 26.94
N ASP A 44 11.02 -13.82 27.66
CA ASP A 44 9.79 -14.06 28.40
C ASP A 44 8.60 -13.30 27.79
N TRP A 45 8.68 -12.96 26.50
CA TRP A 45 7.60 -12.24 25.84
C TRP A 45 6.33 -13.10 25.71
N VAL A 46 5.20 -12.54 26.14
CA VAL A 46 3.88 -13.16 26.02
C VAL A 46 3.00 -12.27 25.15
N CYS A 47 2.34 -12.86 24.15
CA CYS A 47 1.47 -12.12 23.25
C CYS A 47 0.22 -11.58 23.96
N TYR A 48 -0.42 -10.58 23.34
CA TYR A 48 -1.62 -9.94 23.90
C TYR A 48 -2.76 -10.92 24.19
N GLU A 49 -2.92 -12.00 23.42
CA GLU A 49 -3.97 -12.99 23.65
C GLU A 49 -3.69 -13.83 24.91
N CYS A 50 -2.43 -14.16 25.16
CA CYS A 50 -2.02 -14.96 26.32
C CYS A 50 -1.92 -14.15 27.62
N LEU A 51 -1.70 -12.84 27.53
CA LEU A 51 -1.72 -11.95 28.71
C LEU A 51 -3.14 -11.75 29.29
N GLY A 52 -4.19 -12.30 28.65
CA GLY A 52 -5.56 -12.17 29.14
C GLY A 52 -6.07 -10.72 29.15
N HIS A 53 -5.35 -9.81 28.50
CA HIS A 53 -5.88 -8.49 28.22
C HIS A 53 -6.98 -8.66 27.18
N ASP A 54 -8.22 -8.33 27.57
CA ASP A 54 -9.28 -8.04 26.61
C ASP A 54 -8.64 -7.19 25.52
N LYS A 55 -8.68 -7.70 24.27
CA LYS A 55 -8.15 -7.01 23.08
C LYS A 55 -8.32 -5.53 23.30
N PRO A 56 -7.26 -4.68 23.22
CA PRO A 56 -7.44 -3.24 23.38
C PRO A 56 -8.62 -2.88 22.51
N ILE A 57 -9.74 -2.56 23.18
CA ILE A 57 -10.96 -2.21 22.50
C ILE A 57 -10.49 -0.97 21.79
N VAL A 58 -10.32 -1.07 20.47
CA VAL A 58 -10.40 0.10 19.63
C VAL A 58 -11.80 0.58 19.92
N VAL A 59 -11.91 1.49 20.90
CA VAL A 59 -13.15 2.16 21.26
C VAL A 59 -13.43 3.04 20.05
N LEU A 60 -13.97 2.42 19.01
CA LEU A 60 -14.98 3.05 18.20
C LEU A 60 -16.09 3.32 19.21
N GLU A 61 -16.09 4.55 19.74
CA GLU A 61 -17.19 5.09 20.52
C GLU A 61 -18.47 4.87 19.71
N LYS A 62 -19.15 3.75 19.98
CA LYS A 62 -20.55 3.60 19.66
C LYS A 62 -21.27 4.45 20.69
N GLU A 63 -21.42 5.74 20.36
CA GLU A 63 -22.46 6.57 20.95
C GLU A 63 -23.78 5.79 20.86
N ASN A 64 -24.21 5.26 22.01
CA ASN A 64 -25.57 4.77 22.22
C ASN A 64 -26.52 5.98 22.24
N LYS A 65 -26.76 6.58 21.06
CA LYS A 65 -27.90 7.47 20.87
C LYS A 65 -29.10 6.60 20.53
N SER A 66 -29.95 6.40 21.54
CA SER A 66 -31.37 6.09 21.41
C SER A 66 -32.00 7.08 20.42
N SER A 67 -31.94 6.73 19.15
CA SER A 67 -32.42 7.54 18.05
C SER A 67 -33.70 6.90 17.56
N LYS A 68 -34.80 7.61 17.77
CA LYS A 68 -36.06 7.41 17.05
C LYS A 68 -35.73 7.05 15.60
N GLN A 69 -36.25 5.93 15.12
CA GLN A 69 -36.10 5.47 13.74
C GLN A 69 -36.74 6.49 12.79
N ILE A 70 -35.98 7.53 12.44
CA ILE A 70 -36.30 8.38 11.29
C ILE A 70 -35.96 7.50 10.09
N LYS A 71 -37.00 6.93 9.46
CA LYS A 71 -36.92 6.30 8.15
C LYS A 71 -36.54 7.39 7.13
N THR A 72 -35.28 7.78 7.09
CA THR A 72 -34.72 8.53 5.98
C THR A 72 -34.74 7.59 4.78
N LYS A 73 -35.63 7.86 3.83
CA LYS A 73 -35.54 7.32 2.47
C LYS A 73 -34.18 7.74 1.93
N SER A 74 -33.18 6.88 2.10
CA SER A 74 -31.88 7.00 1.45
C SER A 74 -32.11 6.84 -0.04
N SER A 75 -32.39 7.96 -0.70
CA SER A 75 -32.30 8.07 -2.15
C SER A 75 -30.86 7.77 -2.52
N ASN A 76 -30.57 6.52 -2.88
CA ASN A 76 -29.31 6.11 -3.48
C ASN A 76 -29.26 6.73 -4.89
N THR A 77 -28.92 8.01 -4.96
CA THR A 77 -28.45 8.62 -6.20
C THR A 77 -27.11 7.97 -6.50
N VAL A 78 -27.12 6.95 -7.35
CA VAL A 78 -25.92 6.32 -7.88
C VAL A 78 -25.12 7.43 -8.54
N LYS A 79 -23.95 7.77 -7.97
CA LYS A 79 -23.03 8.69 -8.62
C LYS A 79 -22.52 7.99 -9.87
N GLU A 80 -22.93 8.48 -11.03
CA GLU A 80 -22.44 8.00 -12.31
C GLU A 80 -20.99 8.46 -12.47
N TYR A 81 -20.05 7.51 -12.44
CA TYR A 81 -18.64 7.80 -12.64
C TYR A 81 -18.33 7.81 -14.14
N ALA A 82 -17.70 8.88 -14.63
CA ALA A 82 -17.37 9.00 -16.04
C ALA A 82 -16.31 7.98 -16.53
N PHE A 83 -15.46 7.46 -15.64
CA PHE A 83 -14.38 6.53 -15.95
C PHE A 83 -14.74 5.11 -15.48
N THR A 84 -15.06 4.25 -16.45
CA THR A 84 -15.46 2.84 -16.26
C THR A 84 -14.29 1.89 -16.55
N LEU A 85 -14.46 0.60 -16.24
CA LEU A 85 -13.46 -0.42 -16.57
C LEU A 85 -13.21 -0.44 -18.09
N GLU A 86 -14.27 -0.28 -18.87
CA GLU A 86 -14.22 -0.41 -20.32
C GLU A 86 -13.37 0.72 -20.92
N LYS A 87 -13.56 1.95 -20.44
CA LYS A 87 -12.69 3.09 -20.79
C LYS A 87 -11.25 2.90 -20.32
N ALA A 88 -11.04 2.25 -19.18
CA ALA A 88 -9.71 1.93 -18.69
C ALA A 88 -9.02 0.88 -19.58
N LYS A 89 -9.75 -0.13 -20.07
CA LYS A 89 -9.27 -1.14 -21.01
C LYS A 89 -8.98 -0.55 -22.39
N GLU A 90 -9.88 0.27 -22.94
CA GLU A 90 -9.67 0.99 -24.22
C GLU A 90 -8.39 1.84 -24.21
N SER A 91 -8.00 2.36 -23.05
CA SER A 91 -6.79 3.16 -22.85
C SER A 91 -5.65 2.41 -22.17
N ALA A 92 -5.71 1.07 -22.11
CA ALA A 92 -4.83 0.27 -21.26
C ALA A 92 -3.35 0.46 -21.59
N LYS A 93 -2.99 0.29 -22.88
CA LYS A 93 -1.61 0.47 -23.35
C LYS A 93 -1.07 1.84 -22.99
N THR A 94 -1.84 2.90 -23.26
CA THR A 94 -1.44 4.29 -22.97
C THR A 94 -1.23 4.50 -21.47
N VAL A 95 -2.16 4.03 -20.64
CA VAL A 95 -2.05 4.18 -19.17
C VAL A 95 -0.82 3.45 -18.63
N VAL A 96 -0.60 2.20 -19.04
CA VAL A 96 0.57 1.41 -18.61
C VAL A 96 1.87 2.06 -19.09
N LEU A 97 1.91 2.53 -20.33
CA LEU A 97 3.07 3.20 -20.89
C LEU A 97 3.41 4.51 -20.17
N ASP A 98 2.42 5.37 -19.94
CA ASP A 98 2.60 6.62 -19.20
C ASP A 98 3.06 6.36 -17.76
N THR A 99 2.55 5.30 -17.15
CA THR A 99 2.97 4.83 -15.83
C THR A 99 4.44 4.42 -15.82
N LEU A 100 4.88 3.60 -16.80
CA LEU A 100 6.28 3.17 -16.92
C LEU A 100 7.22 4.36 -17.18
N LYS A 101 6.81 5.32 -18.02
CA LYS A 101 7.56 6.56 -18.26
C LYS A 101 7.71 7.40 -16.99
N THR A 102 6.63 7.50 -16.20
CA THR A 102 6.64 8.18 -14.91
C THR A 102 7.63 7.53 -13.96
N ILE A 103 7.58 6.20 -13.79
CA ILE A 103 8.52 5.45 -12.96
C ILE A 103 9.96 5.67 -13.43
N ARG A 104 10.23 5.58 -14.73
CA ARG A 104 11.57 5.82 -15.32
C ARG A 104 12.10 7.22 -15.00
N SER A 105 11.23 8.21 -14.87
CA SER A 105 11.60 9.59 -14.56
C SER A 105 11.96 9.83 -13.08
N GLU A 106 11.58 8.92 -12.19
CA GLU A 106 11.81 9.04 -10.75
C GLU A 106 13.31 8.95 -10.40
N SER A 107 13.74 9.70 -9.38
CA SER A 107 15.15 9.84 -9.01
C SER A 107 15.79 8.51 -8.60
N PHE A 108 15.06 7.61 -7.95
CA PHE A 108 15.59 6.33 -7.49
C PHE A 108 15.91 5.37 -8.65
N CYS A 109 15.23 5.48 -9.79
CA CYS A 109 15.54 4.68 -10.98
C CYS A 109 16.93 5.03 -11.52
N LYS A 110 17.33 6.31 -11.43
CA LYS A 110 18.67 6.77 -11.83
C LYS A 110 19.80 6.28 -10.92
N LEU A 111 19.48 5.77 -9.73
CA LEU A 111 20.46 5.20 -8.79
C LEU A 111 20.73 3.71 -9.06
N ASN A 112 19.97 3.09 -9.96
CA ASN A 112 20.10 1.67 -10.28
C ASN A 112 20.05 1.47 -11.80
N ASP A 113 21.22 1.42 -12.42
CA ASP A 113 21.37 1.32 -13.89
C ASP A 113 20.56 0.17 -14.48
N LYS A 114 20.61 -1.01 -13.86
CA LYS A 114 19.87 -2.18 -14.36
C LYS A 114 18.35 -1.99 -14.32
N LEU A 115 17.84 -1.30 -13.30
CA LEU A 115 16.41 -0.97 -13.23
C LEU A 115 16.04 0.04 -14.32
N SER A 116 16.87 1.06 -14.52
CA SER A 116 16.70 2.06 -15.58
C SER A 116 16.73 1.43 -16.98
N ASP A 117 17.66 0.49 -17.22
CA ASP A 117 17.81 -0.22 -18.48
C ASP A 117 16.56 -1.08 -18.76
N ILE A 118 16.11 -1.87 -17.79
CA ILE A 118 14.92 -2.71 -17.94
C ILE A 118 13.68 -1.84 -18.21
N LEU A 119 13.49 -0.74 -17.48
CA LEU A 119 12.38 0.18 -17.71
C LEU A 119 12.46 0.81 -19.11
N THR A 120 13.66 1.17 -19.57
CA THR A 120 13.87 1.76 -20.90
C THR A 120 13.51 0.77 -22.00
N VAL A 121 14.04 -0.46 -21.93
CA VAL A 121 13.70 -1.52 -22.90
C VAL A 121 12.20 -1.84 -22.85
N THR A 122 11.60 -1.89 -21.66
CA THR A 122 10.16 -2.19 -21.52
C THR A 122 9.31 -1.09 -22.17
N VAL A 123 9.65 0.18 -21.94
CA VAL A 123 8.97 1.33 -22.57
C VAL A 123 9.11 1.28 -24.08
N GLU A 124 10.33 1.13 -24.60
CA GLU A 124 10.60 1.10 -26.05
C GLU A 124 9.87 -0.06 -26.73
N LYS A 125 9.90 -1.26 -26.15
CA LYS A 125 9.21 -2.41 -26.73
C LYS A 125 7.69 -2.25 -26.68
N LEU A 126 7.14 -1.73 -25.57
CA LEU A 126 5.69 -1.49 -25.46
C LEU A 126 5.21 -0.38 -26.41
N GLU A 127 6.02 0.65 -26.66
CA GLU A 127 5.72 1.68 -27.66
C GLU A 127 5.60 1.08 -29.06
N ASN A 128 6.59 0.26 -29.44
CA ASN A 128 6.73 -0.26 -30.79
C ASN A 128 5.94 -1.55 -31.07
N SER A 129 5.40 -2.21 -30.04
CA SER A 129 4.68 -3.48 -30.17
C SER A 129 3.25 -3.41 -29.63
N ASN A 130 2.36 -4.16 -30.27
CA ASN A 130 0.99 -4.39 -29.78
C ASN A 130 0.83 -5.78 -29.12
N ALA A 131 1.90 -6.58 -29.07
CA ALA A 131 1.87 -7.96 -28.54
C ALA A 131 1.44 -8.04 -27.06
N ALA A 132 1.67 -6.97 -26.29
CA ALA A 132 1.38 -6.93 -24.86
C ALA A 132 0.10 -6.13 -24.50
N ILE A 133 -0.75 -5.77 -25.47
CA ILE A 133 -1.98 -5.00 -25.20
C ILE A 133 -2.93 -5.79 -24.29
N GLU A 134 -3.17 -7.06 -24.61
CA GLU A 134 -4.04 -7.93 -23.81
C GLU A 134 -3.54 -8.04 -22.37
N ASN A 135 -2.22 -8.15 -22.16
CA ASN A 135 -1.64 -8.12 -20.83
C ASN A 135 -1.85 -6.79 -20.09
N CYS A 136 -1.78 -5.66 -20.80
CA CYS A 136 -2.09 -4.36 -20.20
C CYS A 136 -3.56 -4.30 -19.73
N GLU A 137 -4.48 -4.80 -20.54
CA GLU A 137 -5.90 -4.90 -20.18
C GLU A 137 -6.13 -5.83 -18.98
N MET A 138 -5.44 -6.98 -18.94
CA MET A 138 -5.48 -7.90 -17.82
C MET A 138 -4.93 -7.28 -16.54
N LEU A 139 -3.80 -6.56 -16.60
CA LEU A 139 -3.25 -5.85 -15.42
C LEU A 139 -4.25 -4.84 -14.87
N ILE A 140 -4.90 -4.05 -15.75
CA ILE A 140 -5.96 -3.13 -15.34
C ILE A 140 -7.14 -3.88 -14.74
N GLN A 141 -7.59 -4.97 -15.38
CA GLN A 141 -8.70 -5.78 -14.89
C GLN A 141 -8.42 -6.35 -13.50
N HIS A 142 -7.18 -6.77 -13.21
CA HIS A 142 -6.81 -7.25 -11.89
C HIS A 142 -6.80 -6.13 -10.84
N ILE A 143 -6.35 -4.92 -11.18
CA ILE A 143 -6.27 -3.80 -10.21
C ILE A 143 -7.63 -3.12 -9.99
N TRP A 144 -8.51 -3.15 -11.01
CA TRP A 144 -9.76 -2.40 -11.02
C TRP A 144 -10.69 -2.67 -9.82
N PRO A 145 -10.87 -3.91 -9.33
CA PRO A 145 -11.66 -4.18 -8.12
C PRO A 145 -11.21 -3.32 -6.93
N SER A 146 -9.89 -3.14 -6.73
CA SER A 146 -9.37 -2.27 -5.67
C SER A 146 -9.62 -0.79 -5.92
N VAL A 147 -9.67 -0.37 -7.17
CA VAL A 147 -9.97 1.03 -7.55
C VAL A 147 -11.43 1.37 -7.25
N ILE A 148 -12.36 0.44 -7.40
CA ILE A 148 -13.80 0.68 -7.16
C ILE A 148 -14.24 0.31 -5.74
N GLU A 149 -13.39 -0.41 -5.00
CA GLU A 149 -13.70 -0.88 -3.66
C GLU A 149 -14.09 0.31 -2.76
N GLY A 150 -15.17 0.14 -2.00
CA GLY A 150 -15.65 1.18 -1.10
C GLY A 150 -16.37 2.37 -1.74
N ASP A 151 -16.59 2.42 -3.06
CA ASP A 151 -17.36 3.51 -3.70
C ASP A 151 -18.77 3.69 -3.10
N SER A 152 -19.35 2.61 -2.56
CA SER A 152 -20.63 2.62 -1.85
C SER A 152 -20.58 3.18 -0.43
N LYS A 153 -19.40 3.40 0.17
CA LYS A 153 -19.27 3.94 1.53
C LYS A 153 -19.52 5.44 1.53
N GLN A 154 -19.96 6.01 2.64
CA GLN A 154 -20.23 7.45 2.73
C GLN A 154 -18.97 8.27 3.05
N LEU A 155 -18.16 7.81 4.01
CA LEU A 155 -16.96 8.51 4.50
C LEU A 155 -15.74 8.28 3.60
N ILE A 156 -15.05 9.34 3.21
CA ILE A 156 -13.87 9.30 2.33
C ILE A 156 -12.73 8.46 2.92
N SER A 157 -12.45 8.61 4.22
CA SER A 157 -11.40 7.84 4.90
C SER A 157 -11.62 6.33 4.78
N THR A 158 -12.84 5.87 5.09
CA THR A 158 -13.22 4.46 4.96
C THR A 158 -13.16 3.95 3.51
N ARG A 159 -13.45 4.82 2.52
CA ARG A 159 -13.27 4.46 1.10
C ARG A 159 -11.80 4.16 0.82
N LEU A 160 -10.92 5.11 1.16
CA LEU A 160 -9.49 4.99 0.86
C LEU A 160 -8.84 3.80 1.58
N GLU A 161 -9.21 3.56 2.84
CA GLU A 161 -8.73 2.41 3.60
C GLU A 161 -9.11 1.08 2.93
N LYS A 162 -10.37 0.93 2.50
CA LYS A 162 -10.82 -0.28 1.80
C LYS A 162 -10.12 -0.47 0.45
N LYS A 163 -9.93 0.59 -0.33
CA LYS A 163 -9.21 0.56 -1.60
C LYS A 163 -7.75 0.13 -1.39
N ALA A 164 -7.08 0.71 -0.39
CA ALA A 164 -5.70 0.35 -0.04
C ALA A 164 -5.60 -1.10 0.43
N ALA A 165 -6.48 -1.55 1.32
CA ALA A 165 -6.51 -2.93 1.81
C ALA A 165 -6.73 -3.94 0.68
N SER A 166 -7.68 -3.67 -0.22
CA SER A 166 -7.90 -4.49 -1.41
C SER A 166 -6.67 -4.51 -2.33
N PHE A 167 -6.06 -3.35 -2.58
CA PHE A 167 -4.88 -3.26 -3.43
C PHE A 167 -3.70 -4.05 -2.86
N HIS A 168 -3.48 -4.00 -1.55
CA HIS A 168 -2.44 -4.80 -0.89
C HIS A 168 -2.64 -6.31 -1.06
N GLN A 169 -3.88 -6.79 -1.03
CA GLN A 169 -4.18 -8.20 -1.30
C GLN A 169 -3.85 -8.58 -2.76
N ILE A 170 -4.25 -7.74 -3.72
CA ILE A 170 -4.02 -7.99 -5.14
C ILE A 170 -2.53 -7.96 -5.48
N ARG A 171 -1.77 -7.02 -4.92
CA ARG A 171 -0.32 -6.89 -5.13
C ARG A 171 0.47 -8.15 -4.76
N GLY A 172 -0.04 -8.96 -3.84
CA GLY A 172 0.56 -10.24 -3.42
C GLY A 172 0.09 -11.47 -4.20
N SER A 173 -0.95 -11.36 -5.02
CA SER A 173 -1.63 -12.49 -5.65
C SER A 173 -0.74 -13.24 -6.65
N ALA A 174 -1.05 -14.52 -6.89
CA ALA A 174 -0.36 -15.31 -7.91
C ALA A 174 -0.74 -14.84 -9.32
N ASP A 175 -2.04 -14.55 -9.53
CA ASP A 175 -2.58 -14.15 -10.83
C ASP A 175 -1.87 -12.92 -11.39
N ILE A 176 -1.72 -11.84 -10.60
CA ILE A 176 -1.05 -10.62 -11.08
C ILE A 176 0.41 -10.88 -11.45
N LYS A 177 1.08 -11.78 -10.74
CA LYS A 177 2.47 -12.15 -11.02
C LYS A 177 2.57 -12.94 -12.33
N LEU A 178 1.64 -13.87 -12.57
CA LEU A 178 1.56 -14.63 -13.81
C LEU A 178 1.23 -13.72 -15.00
N THR A 179 0.28 -12.80 -14.85
CA THR A 179 -0.03 -11.79 -15.86
C THR A 179 1.19 -10.93 -16.19
N PHE A 180 1.97 -10.54 -15.19
CA PHE A 180 3.19 -9.76 -15.39
C PHE A 180 4.31 -10.57 -16.05
N ILE A 181 4.48 -11.84 -15.69
CA ILE A 181 5.44 -12.72 -16.37
C ILE A 181 5.08 -12.81 -17.85
N SER A 182 3.82 -13.11 -18.17
CA SER A 182 3.33 -13.13 -19.55
C SER A 182 3.49 -11.79 -20.26
N PHE A 183 3.31 -10.67 -19.55
CA PHE A 183 3.57 -9.33 -20.08
C PHE A 183 5.04 -9.16 -20.50
N MET A 184 5.98 -9.56 -19.64
CA MET A 184 7.42 -9.47 -19.93
C MET A 184 7.85 -10.43 -21.04
N ASP A 185 7.28 -11.64 -21.06
CA ASP A 185 7.51 -12.65 -22.11
C ASP A 185 7.03 -12.18 -23.48
N ASN A 186 5.84 -11.56 -23.54
CA ASN A 186 5.29 -11.00 -24.79
C ASN A 186 6.07 -9.77 -25.28
N LEU A 187 6.84 -9.14 -24.40
CA LEU A 187 7.82 -8.12 -24.77
C LEU A 187 9.21 -8.72 -25.02
N GLU A 188 9.38 -10.04 -25.02
CA GLU A 188 10.68 -10.71 -25.21
C GLU A 188 11.76 -10.15 -24.26
N ILE A 189 11.40 -9.83 -23.02
CA ILE A 189 12.35 -9.34 -22.02
C ILE A 189 12.84 -10.54 -21.22
N GLU A 190 14.02 -11.02 -21.59
CA GLU A 190 14.66 -12.14 -20.92
C GLU A 190 15.03 -11.79 -19.46
N ASN A 191 15.20 -12.82 -18.61
CA ASN A 191 15.61 -12.71 -17.20
C ASN A 191 14.62 -11.98 -16.27
N TYR A 192 13.31 -12.17 -16.48
CA TYR A 192 12.25 -11.67 -15.59
C TYR A 192 12.22 -12.30 -14.18
N SER A 193 12.96 -13.40 -13.96
CA SER A 193 13.12 -14.04 -12.66
C SER A 193 14.00 -13.25 -11.68
N THR A 194 14.63 -12.17 -12.15
CA THR A 194 15.50 -11.33 -11.34
C THR A 194 14.72 -10.51 -10.31
N ARG A 195 15.39 -10.19 -9.19
CA ARG A 195 14.88 -9.27 -8.16
C ARG A 195 14.42 -7.93 -8.74
N ILE A 196 15.04 -7.50 -9.85
CA ILE A 196 14.77 -6.20 -10.48
C ILE A 196 13.40 -6.20 -11.17
N CYS A 197 13.04 -7.25 -11.91
CA CYS A 197 11.71 -7.34 -12.53
C CYS A 197 10.59 -7.40 -11.50
N ARG A 198 10.83 -8.03 -10.34
CA ARG A 198 9.90 -7.96 -9.21
C ARG A 198 9.75 -6.53 -8.71
N LEU A 199 10.84 -5.77 -8.58
CA LEU A 199 10.76 -4.35 -8.20
C LEU A 199 9.98 -3.53 -9.23
N VAL A 200 10.24 -3.73 -10.54
CA VAL A 200 9.48 -3.08 -11.62
C VAL A 200 7.98 -3.36 -11.47
N LEU A 201 7.59 -4.62 -11.24
CA LEU A 201 6.19 -4.96 -10.99
C LEU A 201 5.62 -4.19 -9.79
N GLN A 202 6.33 -4.14 -8.66
CA GLN A 202 5.83 -3.42 -7.47
C GLN A 202 5.61 -1.92 -7.75
N PHE A 203 6.54 -1.27 -8.45
CA PHE A 203 6.40 0.13 -8.83
C PHE A 203 5.28 0.34 -9.85
N LEU A 204 5.21 -0.54 -10.85
CA LEU A 204 4.16 -0.50 -11.88
C LEU A 204 2.77 -0.61 -11.24
N LEU A 205 2.52 -1.62 -10.41
CA LEU A 205 1.21 -1.78 -9.76
C LEU A 205 0.84 -0.57 -8.90
N GLN A 206 1.80 -0.04 -8.14
CA GLN A 206 1.58 1.10 -7.26
C GLN A 206 1.20 2.36 -8.06
N GLN A 207 1.99 2.69 -9.08
CA GLN A 207 1.74 3.88 -9.90
C GLN A 207 0.49 3.70 -10.77
N LEU A 208 0.26 2.52 -11.33
CA LEU A 208 -0.93 2.20 -12.11
C LEU A 208 -2.20 2.34 -11.27
N PHE A 209 -2.19 1.83 -10.04
CA PHE A 209 -3.30 2.03 -9.11
C PHE A 209 -3.56 3.52 -8.82
N GLN A 210 -2.52 4.31 -8.59
CA GLN A 210 -2.65 5.76 -8.35
C GLN A 210 -3.21 6.50 -9.57
N GLU A 211 -2.75 6.18 -10.77
CA GLU A 211 -3.25 6.80 -12.01
C GLU A 211 -4.72 6.42 -12.28
N LEU A 212 -5.10 5.16 -12.11
CA LEU A 212 -6.50 4.73 -12.24
C LEU A 212 -7.39 5.40 -11.18
N MET A 213 -6.90 5.55 -9.95
CA MET A 213 -7.58 6.27 -8.88
C MET A 213 -7.81 7.75 -9.23
N LYS A 214 -6.78 8.44 -9.75
CA LYS A 214 -6.89 9.84 -10.21
C LYS A 214 -7.91 9.99 -11.33
N LYS A 215 -7.93 9.07 -12.30
CA LYS A 215 -8.89 9.08 -13.42
C LYS A 215 -10.32 8.80 -12.98
N ARG A 216 -10.55 7.86 -12.04
CA ARG A 216 -11.89 7.52 -11.54
C ARG A 216 -12.44 8.56 -10.57
N HIS A 217 -11.58 9.06 -9.68
CA HIS A 217 -11.91 10.05 -8.68
C HIS A 217 -11.05 11.27 -8.91
N PRO A 218 -11.33 12.07 -9.96
CA PRO A 218 -10.62 13.31 -10.17
C PRO A 218 -10.80 14.14 -8.90
N ILE A 219 -9.71 14.31 -8.17
CA ILE A 219 -9.67 15.27 -7.08
C ILE A 219 -9.94 16.59 -7.79
N PRO A 220 -11.02 17.32 -7.44
CA PRO A 220 -11.31 18.58 -8.08
C PRO A 220 -10.03 19.41 -7.92
N SER A 221 -9.35 19.66 -9.03
CA SER A 221 -8.16 20.49 -9.06
C SER A 221 -8.63 21.80 -8.46
N THR A 222 -8.23 22.08 -7.22
CA THR A 222 -8.54 23.34 -6.53
C THR A 222 -7.96 24.41 -7.43
N SER A 223 -8.84 24.98 -8.26
CA SER A 223 -8.48 25.76 -9.42
C SER A 223 -8.00 27.11 -8.92
N GLY A 224 -6.71 27.20 -8.61
CA GLY A 224 -5.99 28.46 -8.40
C GLY A 224 -6.60 29.40 -7.36
N GLU A 225 -7.48 28.93 -6.48
CA GLU A 225 -7.84 29.69 -5.30
C GLU A 225 -6.55 29.73 -4.49
N LYS A 226 -5.87 30.89 -4.55
CA LYS A 226 -4.63 31.18 -3.83
C LYS A 226 -4.82 30.56 -2.47
N THR A 227 -4.10 29.46 -2.22
CA THR A 227 -4.06 28.86 -0.91
C THR A 227 -3.47 29.98 -0.06
N SER A 228 -4.35 30.76 0.57
CA SER A 228 -3.96 31.56 1.71
C SER A 228 -3.26 30.52 2.56
N VAL A 229 -1.95 30.71 2.75
CA VAL A 229 -1.16 29.83 3.60
C VAL A 229 -1.98 29.77 4.87
N LEU A 230 -2.64 28.63 5.11
CA LEU A 230 -3.39 28.40 6.32
C LEU A 230 -2.31 28.36 7.38
N THR A 231 -2.04 29.52 7.96
CA THR A 231 -1.19 29.66 9.13
C THR A 231 -1.89 28.87 10.21
N ILE A 232 -1.46 27.64 10.37
CA ILE A 232 -1.87 26.75 11.46
C ILE A 232 -1.63 27.55 12.74
N SER A 233 -2.68 27.72 13.53
CA SER A 233 -2.54 28.40 14.81
C SER A 233 -1.60 27.61 15.72
N ALA A 234 -0.91 28.27 16.65
CA ALA A 234 -0.02 27.59 17.60
C ALA A 234 -0.74 26.45 18.36
N SER A 235 -2.04 26.62 18.64
CA SER A 235 -2.89 25.58 19.24
C SER A 235 -3.10 24.36 18.35
N GLU A 236 -3.36 24.56 17.06
CA GLU A 236 -3.53 23.45 16.10
C GLU A 236 -2.21 22.72 15.87
N GLU A 237 -1.10 23.45 15.79
CA GLU A 237 0.23 22.84 15.70
C GLU A 237 0.52 21.97 16.93
N GLN A 238 0.16 22.43 18.13
CA GLN A 238 0.35 21.67 19.36
C GLN A 238 -0.56 20.43 19.43
N ALA A 239 -1.80 20.54 18.96
CA ALA A 239 -2.72 19.42 18.83
C ALA A 239 -2.21 18.36 17.82
N LEU A 240 -1.63 18.79 16.70
CA LEU A 240 -0.99 17.91 15.72
C LEU A 240 0.25 17.22 16.31
N ARG A 241 1.10 17.94 17.04
CA ARG A 241 2.26 17.35 17.74
C ARG A 241 1.86 16.33 18.81
N PHE A 242 0.73 16.56 19.48
CA PHE A 242 0.19 15.62 20.45
C PHE A 242 -0.34 14.35 19.78
N THR A 243 -1.20 14.50 18.77
CA THR A 243 -1.80 13.37 18.03
C THR A 243 -0.77 12.56 17.25
N ALA A 244 0.28 13.21 16.72
CA ALA A 244 1.43 12.53 16.12
C ALA A 244 2.39 11.86 17.14
N GLY A 245 2.08 11.91 18.44
CA GLY A 245 2.86 11.28 19.50
C GLY A 245 4.19 11.96 19.85
N TYR A 246 4.47 13.13 19.26
CA TYR A 246 5.74 13.86 19.45
C TYR A 246 5.91 14.34 20.91
N ILE A 247 4.81 14.76 21.53
CA ILE A 247 4.79 15.22 22.93
C ILE A 247 5.02 14.03 23.88
N CYS A 248 4.33 12.91 23.69
CA CYS A 248 4.49 11.71 24.49
C CYS A 248 5.93 11.16 24.42
N ARG A 249 6.53 11.13 23.21
CA ARG A 249 7.92 10.68 23.02
C ARG A 249 8.94 11.61 23.68
N LYS A 250 8.71 12.92 23.65
CA LYS A 250 9.59 13.91 24.30
C LYS A 250 9.53 13.81 25.83
N LEU A 251 8.34 13.57 26.39
CA LEU A 251 8.15 13.32 27.82
C LEU A 251 8.83 12.02 28.29
N SER A 252 8.69 10.92 27.54
CA SER A 252 9.37 9.64 27.85
C SER A 252 10.88 9.82 27.96
N ARG A 253 11.50 10.44 26.94
CA ARG A 253 12.95 10.71 26.93
C ARG A 253 13.42 11.65 28.04
N HIS A 254 12.54 12.53 28.53
CA HIS A 254 12.89 13.40 29.65
C HIS A 254 12.91 12.60 30.94
N ASN A 255 11.91 11.75 31.18
CA ASN A 255 11.85 10.88 32.36
C ASN A 255 13.01 9.86 32.39
N GLU A 256 13.42 9.33 31.23
CA GLU A 256 14.59 8.45 31.09
C GLU A 256 15.93 9.13 31.45
N ARG A 257 16.02 10.47 31.41
CA ARG A 257 17.24 11.21 31.76
C ARG A 257 17.28 11.69 33.21
N VAL A 258 16.13 11.69 33.87
CA VAL A 258 15.98 12.16 35.24
C VAL A 258 16.10 11.01 36.24
N ASN A 259 15.92 9.77 35.78
CA ASN A 259 16.26 8.54 36.49
C ASN A 259 17.67 8.07 36.13
#